data_AF-A0A5B7G5W2-F1
#
_entry.id   AF-A0A5B7G5W2-F1
#
_cell.length_a   1.000
_cell.length_b   1.000
_cell.length_c   1.000
_cell.angle_alpha   90.00
_cell.angle_beta   90.00
_cell.angle_gamma   90.00
#
_symmetry.space_group_name_H-M   'P 1'
#
loop_
_entity.id
_entity.type
_entity.pdbx_description
1 polymer ?
#
loop_
_entity_poly.entity_id
_entity_poly.type
_entity_poly.pdbx_seq_one_letter_code
_entity_poly.pdbx_strand_id
1 'polypeptide(L)' 'MLGICGIDTTKFTAGSVRPASTSKAKALAVPISTIMAKASWTQTTFAWHYIKHIIQESDAFQQAVLGSV' A
#
# COMPACT_ATOMS: atom_id res chain seq x y z
N MET A 1 3.71 -1.14 -16.22
CA MET A 1 4.45 -0.73 -15.01
C MET A 1 4.21 -1.65 -13.82
N LEU A 2 2.97 -1.90 -13.36
CA LEU A 2 2.73 -2.75 -12.17
C LEU A 2 3.26 -4.19 -12.32
N GLY A 3 3.08 -4.82 -13.49
CA GLY A 3 3.61 -6.15 -13.76
C GLY A 3 5.15 -6.24 -13.73
N ILE A 4 5.86 -5.13 -13.99
CA ILE A 4 7.33 -5.08 -13.89
C ILE A 4 7.77 -5.14 -12.41
N CYS A 5 6.93 -4.67 -11.50
CA CYS A 5 7.15 -4.73 -10.06
C CYS A 5 6.70 -6.07 -9.45
N GLY A 6 6.39 -7.08 -10.26
CA GLY A 6 5.92 -8.38 -9.78
C GLY A 6 4.48 -8.39 -9.26
N ILE A 7 3.70 -7.34 -9.50
CA ILE A 7 2.29 -7.30 -9.10
C ILE A 7 1.45 -8.06 -10.14
N ASP A 8 0.72 -9.07 -9.66
CA ASP A 8 -0.28 -9.77 -10.47
C ASP A 8 -1.44 -8.83 -10.83
N THR A 9 -1.41 -8.28 -12.04
CA THR A 9 -2.42 -7.34 -12.52
C THR A 9 -3.77 -7.97 -12.85
N THR A 10 -3.87 -9.31 -12.85
CA THR A 10 -5.16 -10.01 -12.99
C THR A 10 -5.95 -9.99 -11.68
N LYS A 11 -5.25 -9.89 -10.55
CA LYS A 11 -5.83 -9.83 -9.20
C LYS A 11 -5.82 -8.42 -8.61
N PHE A 12 -4.76 -7.66 -8.84
CA PHE A 12 -4.55 -6.35 -8.22
C PHE A 12 -4.59 -5.23 -9.26
N THR A 13 -5.60 -4.38 -9.13
CA THR A 13 -5.77 -3.22 -10.00
C THR A 13 -5.06 -1.99 -9.42
N ALA A 14 -4.90 -0.95 -10.24
CA ALA A 14 -4.37 0.32 -9.77
C ALA A 14 -5.15 0.89 -8.56
N GLY A 15 -6.46 0.60 -8.48
CA GLY A 15 -7.32 1.05 -7.39
C GLY A 15 -7.02 0.41 -6.03
N SER A 16 -6.50 -0.82 -6.00
CA SER A 16 -6.07 -1.47 -4.75
C SER A 16 -4.60 -1.22 -4.43
N VAL A 17 -3.74 -1.17 -5.46
CA VAL A 17 -2.29 -0.98 -5.28
C VAL A 17 -1.95 0.41 -4.75
N ARG A 18 -2.59 1.47 -5.27
CA ARG A 18 -2.34 2.85 -4.83
C ARG A 18 -2.57 3.05 -3.32
N PRO A 19 -3.75 2.73 -2.75
CA PRO A 19 -3.97 2.89 -1.31
C PRO A 19 -3.07 1.98 -0.46
N ALA A 20 -2.78 0.76 -0.89
CA ALA A 20 -1.86 -0.12 -0.18
C ALA A 20 -0.43 0.44 -0.13
N SER A 21 0.12 0.80 -1.29
CA SER A 21 1.47 1.38 -1.42
C SER A 21 1.61 2.68 -0.63
N THR A 22 0.63 3.58 -0.78
CA THR A 22 0.63 4.86 -0.08
C THR A 22 0.53 4.70 1.44
N SER A 23 -0.33 3.81 1.93
CA SER A 23 -0.45 3.52 3.35
C SER A 23 0.86 2.99 3.91
N LYS A 24 1.55 2.10 3.17
CA LYS A 24 2.85 1.56 3.58
C LYS A 24 3.95 2.64 3.59
N ALA A 25 3.97 3.54 2.61
CA ALA A 25 4.91 4.66 2.59
C ALA A 25 4.72 5.56 3.83
N LYS A 26 3.48 5.87 4.21
CA LYS A 26 3.17 6.60 5.45
C LYS A 26 3.66 5.83 6.69
N ALA A 27 3.42 4.52 6.76
CA ALA A 27 3.86 3.69 7.87
C ALA A 27 5.40 3.62 8.00
N LEU A 28 6.12 3.80 6.89
CA LEU A 28 7.58 3.94 6.84
C LEU A 28 8.06 5.39 7.05
N ALA A 29 7.21 6.26 7.63
CA ALA A 29 7.50 7.64 7.95
C ALA A 29 7.88 8.55 6.76
N VAL A 30 7.48 8.21 5.53
CA VAL A 30 7.62 9.13 4.39
C VAL A 30 6.72 10.35 4.63
N PRO A 31 7.23 11.60 4.49
CA PRO A 31 6.43 12.79 4.71
C PRO A 31 5.18 12.82 3.83
N ILE A 32 4.03 13.10 4.45
CA ILE A 32 2.73 13.15 3.77
C ILE A 32 2.73 14.20 2.65
N SER A 33 3.40 15.34 2.86
CA SER A 33 3.57 16.38 1.85
C SER A 33 4.29 15.87 0.60
N THR A 34 5.34 15.07 0.75
CA THR A 34 6.07 14.45 -0.37
C THR A 34 5.19 13.47 -1.14
N ILE A 35 4.44 12.61 -0.43
CA ILE A 35 3.53 11.64 -1.06
C ILE A 35 2.45 12.38 -1.87
N MET A 36 1.80 13.37 -1.25
CA MET A 36 0.75 14.15 -1.90
C MET A 36 1.27 14.96 -3.08
N ALA A 37 2.46 15.57 -2.97
CA ALA A 37 3.08 16.31 -4.07
C ALA A 37 3.37 15.41 -5.28
N LYS A 38 3.86 14.18 -5.04
CA LYS A 38 4.14 13.20 -6.11
C LYS A 38 2.89 12.66 -6.79
N ALA A 39 1.79 12.56 -6.05
CA ALA A 39 0.53 12.03 -6.56
C ALA A 39 -0.46 13.13 -7.00
N SER A 40 -0.08 14.40 -6.84
CA SER A 40 -0.94 15.57 -7.08
C SER A 40 -2.27 15.50 -6.31
N TRP A 41 -2.23 15.06 -5.06
CA TRP A 41 -3.42 14.93 -4.20
C TRP A 41 -3.56 16.06 -3.20
N THR A 42 -4.81 16.35 -2.85
CA THR A 42 -5.14 17.18 -1.69
C THR A 42 -5.13 16.35 -0.41
N GLN A 43 -5.10 17.03 0.73
CA GLN A 43 -5.18 16.39 2.05
C GLN A 43 -6.44 15.55 2.22
N THR A 44 -7.59 16.03 1.71
CA THR A 44 -8.87 15.30 1.78
C THR A 44 -8.81 14.03 0.94
N THR A 45 -8.34 14.10 -0.30
CA THR A 45 -8.18 12.92 -1.16
C THR A 45 -7.27 11.87 -0.51
N PHE A 46 -6.13 12.31 0.04
CA PHE A 46 -5.20 11.42 0.72
C PHE A 46 -5.83 10.73 1.94
N ALA A 47 -6.46 11.51 2.84
CA ALA A 47 -7.03 10.98 4.08
C ALA A 47 -8.17 9.98 3.84
N TRP A 48 -9.04 10.24 2.86
CA TRP A 48 -10.22 9.41 2.60
C TRP A 48 -9.87 8.11 1.88
N HIS A 49 -9.01 8.19 0.86
CA HIS A 49 -8.80 7.09 -0.06
C HIS A 49 -7.50 6.33 0.19
N TYR A 50 -6.45 7.00 0.69
CA TYR A 50 -5.09 6.48 0.62
C TYR A 50 -4.38 6.33 1.97
N ILE A 51 -5.01 6.73 3.09
CA ILE A 51 -4.60 6.37 4.44
C ILE A 51 -5.48 5.21 4.92
N LYS A 52 -5.06 3.97 4.65
CA LYS A 52 -5.72 2.77 5.17
C LYS A 52 -4.96 2.25 6.39
N HIS A 53 -5.70 1.66 7.32
CA HIS A 53 -5.10 0.93 8.44
C HIS A 53 -4.43 -0.33 7.89
N ILE A 54 -3.14 -0.52 8.18
CA ILE A 54 -2.41 -1.72 7.79
C ILE A 54 -2.58 -2.73 8.92
N ILE A 55 -3.31 -3.80 8.64
CA ILE A 55 -3.43 -4.93 9.56
C ILE A 55 -2.13 -5.72 9.44
N GLN A 56 -1.38 -5.80 10.53
CA GLN A 56 -0.16 -6.59 10.61
C GLN A 56 -0.53 -7.93 11.26
N GLU A 57 -1.28 -8.75 10.53
CA GLU A 57 -1.54 -10.13 10.95
C GLU A 57 -0.33 -10.98 10.61
N SER A 58 0.48 -11.27 11.63
CA SER A 58 1.30 -12.48 11.63
C SER A 58 0.56 -13.55 12.41
N ASP A 59 -0.51 -14.07 11.80
CA ASP A 59 -1.11 -15.31 12.28
C ASP A 59 -0.13 -16.47 11.98
N ALA A 60 0.02 -17.39 12.94
CA ALA A 60 0.78 -18.61 12.79
C ALA A 60 0.40 -19.39 11.53
N PHE A 61 -0.87 -19.32 11.10
CA PHE A 61 -1.34 -19.88 9.85
C PHE A 61 -0.66 -19.25 8.63
N GLN A 62 -0.59 -17.92 8.56
CA GLN A 62 0.04 -17.22 7.45
C GLN A 62 1.54 -17.52 7.37
N GLN A 63 2.23 -17.61 8.51
CA GLN A 63 3.63 -18.04 8.59
C GLN A 63 3.83 -19.49 8.13
N ALA A 64 2.94 -20.40 8.54
CA ALA A 64 2.99 -21.81 8.16
C ALA A 64 2.74 -22.03 6.65
N VAL A 65 1.86 -21.22 6.03
CA VAL A 65 1.51 -21.34 4.60
C VAL A 65 2.56 -20.69 3.70
N LEU A 66 3.10 -19.54 4.09
CA LEU A 66 4.06 -18.80 3.25
C LEU A 66 5.51 -19.25 3.44
N GLY A 67 5.80 -20.02 4.49
CA GLY A 67 7.15 -20.40 4.89
C GLY A 67 7.90 -19.22 5.48
N SER A 68 8.71 -19.48 6.52
CA SER A 68 9.61 -18.49 7.11
C SER A 68 10.54 -17.94 6.02
N VAL A 69 10.26 -16.75 5.53
CA VAL A 69 11.16 -15.98 4.65
C VAL A 69 12.27 -15.32 5.46
#